data_AF-A0A2V8R7J8-F1
#
_entry.id   AF-A0A2V8R7J8-F1
#
_cell.length_a   1.000
_cell.length_b   1.000
_cell.length_c   1.000
_cell.angle_alpha   90.00
_cell.angle_beta   90.00
_cell.angle_gamma   90.00
#
_symmetry.space_group_name_H-M   'P 1'
#
loop_
_entity.id
_entity.type
_entity.pdbx_description
1 polymer ?
#
loop_
_entity_poly.entity_id
_entity_poly.type
_entity_poly.pdbx_seq_one_letter_code
_entity_poly.pdbx_strand_id
1 'polypeptide(L)'
;KRRVRNLEKQSIPLTQFALALRKELAGATLSAIEKASADRVVRFRFAGRDELDQLIQRTLIAQLTGRSANLFLLDAHDAITHQFRSSRILGQRVGDKYQPPKGGTSPTRDPQTGSPAGVGAVREGSIDETLELHSAGQFDSLSAALDHYYNALMNAQAFDAHASAARADL
;
A
#
# COMPACT_ATOMS: atom_id res chain seq x y z
N LYS A 1 -17.37 6.99 -39.53
CA LYS A 1 -18.05 5.69 -39.24
C LYS A 1 -17.07 4.75 -38.53
N ARG A 2 -17.20 4.55 -37.22
CA ARG A 2 -16.34 3.64 -36.45
C ARG A 2 -16.71 2.20 -36.84
N ARG A 3 -15.77 1.41 -37.40
CA ARG A 3 -16.01 0.01 -37.81
C ARG A 3 -16.41 -0.83 -36.59
N VAL A 4 -17.40 -1.71 -36.75
CA VAL A 4 -17.92 -2.64 -35.72
C VAL A 4 -16.79 -3.40 -34.99
N ARG A 5 -15.72 -3.75 -35.73
CA ARG A 5 -14.52 -4.41 -35.20
C ARG A 5 -13.74 -3.61 -34.13
N ASN A 6 -13.94 -2.29 -34.06
CA ASN A 6 -13.38 -1.44 -32.99
C ASN A 6 -14.27 -1.41 -31.73
N LEU A 7 -15.56 -1.76 -31.82
CA LEU A 7 -16.41 -1.95 -30.65
C LEU A 7 -16.11 -3.29 -29.96
N GLU A 8 -15.84 -4.35 -30.72
CA GLU A 8 -15.50 -5.67 -30.16
C GLU A 8 -14.16 -5.68 -29.41
N LYS A 9 -13.19 -4.86 -29.83
CA LYS A 9 -11.95 -4.64 -29.07
C LYS A 9 -12.17 -3.92 -27.72
N GLN A 10 -13.32 -3.28 -27.52
CA GLN A 10 -13.64 -2.59 -26.26
C GLN A 10 -14.37 -3.49 -25.25
N SER A 11 -14.89 -4.65 -25.66
CA SER A 11 -15.53 -5.60 -24.75
C SER A 11 -14.53 -6.66 -24.27
N ILE A 12 -13.51 -6.24 -23.53
CA ILE A 12 -12.73 -7.21 -22.75
C ILE A 12 -13.65 -7.68 -21.62
N PRO A 13 -13.99 -8.99 -21.53
CA PRO A 13 -14.84 -9.48 -20.47
C PRO A 13 -14.16 -9.21 -19.11
N LEU A 14 -14.92 -8.67 -18.16
CA LEU A 14 -14.43 -8.39 -16.82
C LEU A 14 -13.94 -9.69 -16.17
N THR A 15 -12.79 -9.62 -15.49
CA THR A 15 -12.31 -10.74 -14.67
C THR A 15 -13.28 -10.99 -13.51
N GLN A 16 -13.27 -12.19 -12.93
CA GLN A 16 -14.08 -12.53 -11.76
C GLN A 16 -13.85 -11.54 -10.60
N PHE A 17 -12.58 -11.15 -10.39
CA PHE A 17 -12.24 -10.12 -9.40
C PHE A 17 -12.88 -8.75 -9.73
N ALA A 18 -12.83 -8.32 -10.99
CA ALA A 18 -13.43 -7.04 -11.38
C ALA A 18 -14.97 -7.06 -11.29
N LEU A 19 -15.61 -8.19 -11.57
CA LEU A 19 -17.04 -8.39 -11.33
C LEU A 19 -17.38 -8.31 -9.83
N ALA A 20 -16.56 -8.92 -8.96
CA ALA A 20 -16.73 -8.84 -7.52
C ALA A 20 -16.60 -7.40 -7.00
N LEU A 21 -15.57 -6.65 -7.44
CA LEU A 21 -15.44 -5.23 -7.10
C LEU A 21 -16.67 -4.42 -7.53
N ARG A 22 -17.15 -4.64 -8.76
CA ARG A 22 -18.35 -3.96 -9.25
C ARG A 22 -19.56 -4.26 -8.38
N LYS A 23 -19.74 -5.51 -7.95
CA LYS A 23 -20.87 -5.91 -7.10
C LYS A 23 -20.75 -5.35 -5.69
N GLU A 24 -19.60 -5.53 -5.05
CA GLU A 24 -19.42 -5.26 -3.62
C GLU A 24 -19.14 -3.78 -3.32
N LEU A 25 -18.63 -3.03 -4.29
CA LEU A 25 -18.33 -1.60 -4.14
C LEU A 25 -19.32 -0.70 -4.89
N ALA A 26 -20.32 -1.26 -5.59
CA ALA A 26 -21.38 -0.46 -6.18
C ALA A 26 -22.13 0.34 -5.11
N GLY A 27 -22.18 1.66 -5.26
CA GLY A 27 -22.83 2.55 -4.29
C GLY A 27 -22.05 2.75 -2.99
N ALA A 28 -20.88 2.10 -2.83
CA ALA A 28 -20.03 2.32 -1.66
C ALA A 28 -19.19 3.59 -1.83
N THR A 29 -19.07 4.36 -0.76
CA THR A 29 -18.25 5.57 -0.69
C THR A 29 -16.89 5.25 -0.09
N LEU A 30 -15.82 5.75 -0.71
CA LEU A 30 -14.48 5.66 -0.17
C LEU A 30 -14.35 6.60 1.04
N SER A 31 -14.16 6.03 2.23
CA SER A 31 -14.11 6.77 3.49
C SER A 31 -12.69 7.04 3.98
N ALA A 32 -11.73 6.17 3.64
CA ALA A 32 -10.33 6.36 4.02
C ALA A 32 -9.37 5.70 3.03
N ILE A 33 -8.18 6.29 2.92
CA ILE A 33 -7.03 5.70 2.24
C ILE A 33 -5.88 5.72 3.23
N GLU A 34 -5.33 4.54 3.56
CA GLU A 34 -4.28 4.38 4.55
C GLU A 34 -3.12 3.61 3.94
N LYS A 35 -1.89 4.10 4.07
CA LYS A 35 -0.68 3.36 3.73
C LYS A 35 -0.10 2.74 5.00
N ALA A 36 0.22 1.44 4.97
CA ALA A 36 0.97 0.82 6.06
C ALA A 36 2.39 1.39 6.12
N SER A 37 2.86 1.81 7.30
CA SER A 37 4.09 2.59 7.43
C SER A 37 5.33 1.87 6.88
N ALA A 38 5.47 0.57 7.16
CA ALA A 38 6.63 -0.23 6.74
C ALA A 38 6.42 -1.08 5.48
N ASP A 39 5.18 -1.15 4.97
CA ASP A 39 4.84 -2.05 3.86
C ASP A 39 4.37 -1.25 2.65
N ARG A 40 4.69 -1.73 1.44
CA ARG A 40 4.14 -1.21 0.18
C ARG A 40 2.70 -1.66 -0.02
N VAL A 41 1.86 -1.42 0.99
CA VAL A 41 0.47 -1.85 1.08
C VAL A 41 -0.40 -0.64 1.36
N VAL A 42 -1.37 -0.41 0.49
CA VAL A 42 -2.37 0.66 0.62
C VAL A 42 -3.73 0.03 0.87
N ARG A 43 -4.46 0.54 1.85
CA ARG A 43 -5.83 0.14 2.21
C ARG A 43 -6.80 1.24 1.79
N PHE A 44 -7.81 0.87 1.02
CA PHE A 44 -8.93 1.72 0.66
C PHE A 44 -10.16 1.21 1.39
N ARG A 45 -10.69 1.99 2.34
CA ARG A 45 -11.88 1.63 3.11
C ARG A 45 -13.12 2.20 2.44
N PHE A 46 -14.08 1.33 2.18
CA PHE A 46 -15.36 1.68 1.61
C PHE A 46 -16.47 1.43 2.62
N ALA A 47 -17.42 2.35 2.67
CA ALA A 47 -18.65 2.21 3.43
C ALA A 47 -19.84 2.49 2.51
N GLY A 48 -20.86 1.64 2.56
CA GLY A 48 -22.06 1.79 1.75
C GLY A 48 -23.25 1.12 2.41
N ARG A 49 -24.37 1.09 1.70
CA ARG A 49 -25.54 0.30 2.08
C ARG A 49 -25.92 -0.64 0.96
N ASP A 50 -26.41 -1.83 1.30
CA ASP A 50 -26.94 -2.78 0.32
C ASP A 50 -28.41 -2.46 -0.05
N GLU A 51 -28.99 -3.32 -0.89
CA GLU A 51 -30.40 -3.21 -1.32
C GLU A 51 -31.40 -3.37 -0.16
N LEU A 52 -30.95 -3.90 0.99
CA LEU A 52 -31.74 -4.08 2.22
C LEU A 52 -31.40 -3.02 3.28
N ASP A 53 -30.73 -1.94 2.89
CA ASP A 53 -30.33 -0.83 3.74
C ASP A 53 -29.34 -1.22 4.88
N GLN A 54 -28.68 -2.37 4.76
CA GLN A 54 -27.67 -2.82 5.71
C GLN A 54 -26.32 -2.17 5.42
N LEU A 55 -25.60 -1.79 6.48
CA LEU A 55 -24.27 -1.20 6.35
C LEU A 55 -23.26 -2.23 5.81
N ILE A 56 -22.66 -1.92 4.66
CA ILE A 56 -21.56 -2.71 4.09
C ILE A 56 -20.25 -1.97 4.35
N GLN A 57 -19.28 -2.68 4.93
CA GLN A 57 -17.89 -2.23 4.97
C GLN A 57 -17.02 -3.18 4.16
N ARG A 58 -16.20 -2.61 3.28
CA ARG A 58 -15.25 -3.35 2.45
C ARG A 58 -13.91 -2.67 2.47
N THR A 59 -12.85 -3.45 2.41
CA THR A 59 -11.50 -2.91 2.27
C THR A 59 -10.86 -3.47 1.01
N LEU A 60 -10.44 -2.60 0.10
CA LEU A 60 -9.59 -2.98 -1.02
C LEU A 60 -8.13 -2.78 -0.61
N ILE A 61 -7.33 -3.83 -0.67
CA ILE A 61 -5.89 -3.80 -0.40
C ILE A 61 -5.15 -3.79 -1.73
N ALA A 62 -4.25 -2.83 -1.90
CA ALA A 62 -3.26 -2.81 -2.97
C ALA A 62 -1.87 -3.11 -2.40
N GLN A 63 -1.35 -4.30 -2.69
CA GLN A 63 0.00 -4.69 -2.36
C GLN A 63 0.91 -4.43 -3.57
N LEU A 64 1.89 -3.57 -3.41
CA LEU A 64 2.75 -3.01 -4.47
C LEU A 64 4.19 -3.54 -4.36
N THR A 65 4.35 -4.83 -4.03
CA THR A 65 5.66 -5.49 -3.82
C THR A 65 6.27 -6.03 -5.12
N GLY A 66 6.22 -5.24 -6.20
CA GLY A 66 6.81 -5.60 -7.50
C GLY A 66 6.21 -6.88 -8.10
N ARG A 67 7.02 -7.93 -8.28
CA ARG A 67 6.59 -9.22 -8.89
C ARG A 67 5.50 -9.93 -8.11
N SER A 68 5.44 -9.73 -6.79
CA SER A 68 4.41 -10.29 -5.92
C SER A 68 3.27 -9.31 -5.62
N ALA A 69 3.18 -8.19 -6.36
CA ALA A 69 2.07 -7.27 -6.20
C ALA A 69 0.74 -8.01 -6.31
N ASN A 70 -0.30 -7.54 -5.64
CA ASN A 70 -1.63 -8.14 -5.72
C ASN A 70 -2.70 -7.17 -5.24
N LEU A 71 -3.96 -7.47 -5.57
CA LEU A 71 -5.13 -6.80 -5.02
C LEU A 71 -5.98 -7.81 -4.27
N PHE A 72 -6.47 -7.40 -3.10
CA PHE A 72 -7.37 -8.21 -2.28
C PHE A 72 -8.59 -7.39 -1.88
N LEU A 73 -9.76 -8.01 -1.93
CA LEU A 73 -10.98 -7.45 -1.37
C LEU A 73 -11.26 -8.15 -0.05
N LEU A 74 -11.48 -7.36 1.00
CA LEU A 74 -11.75 -7.84 2.35
C LEU A 74 -13.17 -7.49 2.78
N ASP A 75 -13.72 -8.32 3.67
CA ASP A 75 -14.91 -8.00 4.43
C ASP A 75 -14.64 -7.12 5.67
N ALA A 76 -15.67 -6.88 6.47
CA ALA A 76 -15.60 -6.09 7.69
C ALA A 76 -14.74 -6.73 8.80
N HIS A 77 -14.38 -8.00 8.67
CA HIS A 77 -13.57 -8.76 9.62
C HIS A 77 -12.12 -8.97 9.15
N ASP A 78 -11.69 -8.18 8.14
CA ASP A 78 -10.39 -8.29 7.46
C ASP A 78 -10.15 -9.65 6.77
N ALA A 79 -11.21 -10.44 6.52
CA ALA A 79 -11.10 -11.70 5.80
C ALA A 79 -11.16 -11.47 4.29
N ILE A 80 -10.29 -12.16 3.55
CA ILE A 80 -10.16 -12.02 2.10
C ILE A 80 -11.36 -12.70 1.43
N THR A 81 -12.20 -11.93 0.76
CA THR A 81 -13.31 -12.47 -0.05
C THR A 81 -12.85 -12.75 -1.47
N HIS A 82 -12.00 -11.89 -2.04
CA HIS A 82 -11.51 -12.02 -3.40
C HIS A 82 -10.04 -11.60 -3.53
N GLN A 83 -9.34 -12.20 -4.50
CA GLN A 83 -7.95 -11.88 -4.85
C GLN A 83 -7.82 -11.73 -6.37
N PHE A 84 -7.01 -10.77 -6.82
CA PHE A 84 -6.79 -10.56 -8.25
C PHE A 84 -5.87 -11.62 -8.86
N ARG A 85 -4.77 -11.94 -8.15
CA ARG A 85 -3.89 -13.07 -8.46
C ARG A 85 -4.00 -14.13 -7.37
N SER A 86 -3.98 -15.39 -7.77
CA SER A 86 -3.98 -16.48 -6.81
C SER A 86 -2.69 -16.51 -5.99
N SER A 87 -2.82 -16.44 -4.65
CA SER A 87 -1.69 -16.59 -3.74
C SER A 87 -1.73 -17.94 -3.04
N ARG A 88 -0.55 -18.48 -2.74
CA ARG A 88 -0.36 -19.65 -1.84
C ARG A 88 0.18 -19.25 -0.47
N ILE A 89 0.44 -17.96 -0.28
CA ILE A 89 0.99 -17.40 0.96
C ILE A 89 -0.13 -17.38 2.01
N LEU A 90 0.15 -17.92 3.19
CA LEU A 90 -0.79 -17.89 4.31
C LEU A 90 -1.09 -16.44 4.71
N GLY A 91 -2.36 -16.11 4.96
CA GLY A 91 -2.79 -14.73 5.21
C GLY A 91 -3.03 -13.94 3.93
N GLN A 92 -2.92 -14.56 2.75
CA GLN A 92 -3.19 -13.93 1.46
C GLN A 92 -4.07 -14.80 0.55
N ARG A 93 -4.76 -15.80 1.11
CA ARG A 93 -5.70 -16.66 0.38
C ARG A 93 -7.13 -16.22 0.68
N VAL A 94 -8.04 -16.48 -0.26
CA VAL A 94 -9.48 -16.32 0.00
C VAL A 94 -9.88 -17.12 1.25
N GLY A 95 -10.57 -16.47 2.18
CA GLY A 95 -10.96 -16.98 3.49
C GLY A 95 -9.97 -16.64 4.62
N ASP A 96 -8.71 -16.35 4.33
CA ASP A 96 -7.73 -15.96 5.35
C ASP A 96 -8.00 -14.53 5.84
N LYS A 97 -7.68 -14.24 7.10
CA LYS A 97 -7.46 -12.85 7.52
C LYS A 97 -6.22 -12.29 6.85
N TYR A 98 -6.34 -11.12 6.23
CA TYR A 98 -5.24 -10.52 5.50
C TYR A 98 -4.03 -10.27 6.40
N GLN A 99 -2.89 -10.80 6.00
CA GLN A 99 -1.59 -10.47 6.57
C GLN A 99 -0.74 -9.81 5.48
N PRO A 100 -0.15 -8.64 5.76
CA PRO A 100 0.80 -8.05 4.84
C PRO A 100 1.96 -9.02 4.62
N PRO A 101 2.63 -8.95 3.47
CA PRO A 101 3.86 -9.71 3.25
C PRO A 101 4.78 -9.42 4.41
N LYS A 102 5.32 -10.48 5.04
CA LYS A 102 6.45 -10.28 5.95
C LYS A 102 7.51 -9.57 5.12
N GLY A 103 7.80 -8.32 5.47
CA GLY A 103 8.77 -7.51 4.74
C GLY A 103 9.99 -8.36 4.42
N GLY A 104 10.48 -8.26 3.18
CA GLY A 104 11.84 -8.67 2.91
C GLY A 104 12.69 -8.09 4.03
N THR A 105 13.37 -8.97 4.75
CA THR A 105 14.21 -8.66 5.90
C THR A 105 14.84 -7.28 5.72
N SER A 106 14.50 -6.32 6.57
CA SER A 106 15.58 -5.44 7.01
C SER A 106 16.63 -6.40 7.55
N PRO A 107 17.87 -6.43 7.04
CA PRO A 107 18.92 -7.00 7.85
C PRO A 107 18.95 -6.09 9.07
N THR A 108 18.37 -6.56 10.18
CA THR A 108 18.79 -6.12 11.51
C THR A 108 20.24 -6.54 11.61
N ARG A 109 21.13 -5.73 11.03
CA ARG A 109 22.54 -5.80 11.34
C ARG A 109 22.61 -5.22 12.74
N ASP A 110 22.76 -6.10 13.72
CA ASP A 110 22.97 -5.73 15.12
C ASP A 110 23.95 -4.55 15.18
N PRO A 111 23.56 -3.40 15.75
CA PRO A 111 24.51 -2.33 16.01
C PRO A 111 25.28 -2.71 17.28
N GLN A 112 26.23 -3.65 17.16
CA GLN A 112 27.30 -3.75 18.15
C GLN A 112 28.45 -2.83 17.73
N THR A 113 28.67 -1.83 18.60
CA THR A 113 29.93 -1.11 18.84
C THR A 113 30.46 -0.23 17.70
N GLY A 114 30.00 1.02 17.72
CA GLY A 114 30.69 2.18 17.15
C GLY A 114 30.05 3.46 17.68
N SER A 115 30.82 4.27 18.38
CA SER A 115 30.42 5.52 19.06
C SER A 115 29.59 6.49 18.22
N PRO A 116 28.81 7.39 18.85
CA PRO A 116 27.98 8.37 18.14
C PRO A 116 28.88 9.50 17.62
N ALA A 117 29.18 9.47 16.33
CA ALA A 117 29.76 10.60 15.63
C ALA A 117 28.79 11.04 14.53
N GLY A 118 28.06 12.12 14.81
CA GLY A 118 27.39 12.94 13.81
C GLY A 118 26.01 12.45 13.34
N VAL A 119 24.98 12.63 14.16
CA VAL A 119 23.61 12.76 13.63
C VAL A 119 23.52 14.16 12.98
N GLY A 120 24.02 14.25 11.75
CA GLY A 120 23.81 15.39 10.89
C GLY A 120 22.33 15.46 10.51
N ALA A 121 21.77 16.66 10.53
CA ALA A 121 20.41 16.98 10.13
C ALA A 121 20.01 16.20 8.87
N VAL A 122 18.91 15.45 8.96
CA VAL A 122 18.27 14.78 7.82
C VAL A 122 17.83 15.90 6.87
N ARG A 123 18.66 16.19 5.86
CA ARG A 123 18.26 17.04 4.74
C ARG A 123 17.16 16.28 3.99
N GLU A 124 16.15 16.99 3.52
CA GLU A 124 15.22 16.47 2.52
C GLU A 124 16.05 15.99 1.32
N GLY A 125 16.41 14.71 1.31
CA GLY A 125 17.03 14.09 0.14
C GLY A 125 16.06 14.22 -1.02
N SER A 126 16.56 14.29 -2.25
CA SER A 126 15.70 14.27 -3.43
C SER A 126 15.42 12.82 -3.87
N ILE A 127 14.36 12.61 -4.64
CA ILE A 127 14.11 11.30 -5.28
C ILE A 127 15.30 10.91 -6.16
N ASP A 128 15.96 11.88 -6.81
CA ASP A 128 17.15 11.66 -7.64
C ASP A 128 18.33 11.12 -6.84
N GLU A 129 18.62 11.69 -5.66
CA GLU A 129 19.66 11.19 -4.76
C GLU A 129 19.37 9.74 -4.33
N THR A 130 18.10 9.44 -4.08
CA THR A 130 17.65 8.09 -3.73
C THR A 130 17.88 7.10 -4.90
N LEU A 131 17.69 7.55 -6.14
CA LEU A 131 17.96 6.80 -7.36
C LEU A 131 19.46 6.54 -7.57
N GLU A 132 20.30 7.53 -7.27
CA GLU A 132 21.76 7.41 -7.31
C GLU A 132 22.26 6.41 -6.28
N LEU A 133 21.76 6.46 -5.04
CA LEU A 133 22.11 5.50 -3.99
C LEU A 133 21.69 4.07 -4.34
N HIS A 134 20.52 3.88 -4.98
CA HIS A 134 20.14 2.58 -5.51
C HIS A 134 21.09 2.10 -6.62
N SER A 135 21.42 2.99 -7.56
CA SER A 135 22.32 2.68 -8.68
C SER A 135 23.75 2.37 -8.20
N ALA A 136 24.15 2.94 -7.07
CA ALA A 136 25.38 2.63 -6.34
C ALA A 136 25.32 1.33 -5.52
N GLY A 137 24.20 0.60 -5.56
CA GLY A 137 24.03 -0.70 -4.91
C GLY A 137 23.76 -0.63 -3.40
N GLN A 138 23.45 0.55 -2.85
CA GLN A 138 23.15 0.68 -1.40
C GLN A 138 21.81 0.07 -1.00
N PHE A 139 20.93 -0.19 -1.97
CA PHE A 139 19.64 -0.81 -1.76
C PHE A 139 19.48 -2.01 -2.70
N ASP A 140 18.96 -3.12 -2.15
CA ASP A 140 18.70 -4.37 -2.89
C ASP A 140 17.73 -4.18 -4.07
N SER A 141 16.95 -3.11 -4.07
CA SER A 141 16.08 -2.72 -5.18
C SER A 141 15.73 -1.24 -5.14
N LEU A 142 15.36 -0.67 -6.29
CA LEU A 142 14.79 0.69 -6.40
C LEU A 142 13.63 0.90 -5.43
N SER A 143 12.86 -0.16 -5.31
CA SER A 143 11.75 -0.33 -4.40
C SER A 143 12.15 -0.12 -2.93
N ALA A 144 13.26 -0.71 -2.47
CA ALA A 144 13.76 -0.53 -1.12
C ALA A 144 14.33 0.89 -0.88
N ALA A 145 14.93 1.48 -1.91
CA ALA A 145 15.43 2.85 -1.88
C ALA A 145 14.29 3.86 -1.70
N LEU A 146 13.20 3.71 -2.46
CA LEU A 146 12.01 4.57 -2.34
C LEU A 146 11.31 4.43 -0.98
N ASP A 147 11.26 3.22 -0.42
CA ASP A 147 10.69 3.03 0.93
C ASP A 147 11.47 3.83 1.98
N HIS A 148 12.81 3.77 1.92
CA HIS A 148 13.67 4.55 2.81
C HIS A 148 13.40 6.05 2.70
N TYR A 149 13.33 6.57 1.46
CA TYR A 149 13.02 7.98 1.20
C TYR A 149 11.67 8.41 1.80
N TYR A 150 10.59 7.68 1.49
CA TYR A 150 9.26 8.06 1.97
C TYR A 150 9.14 7.93 3.48
N ASN A 151 9.80 6.95 4.10
CA ASN A 151 9.81 6.83 5.57
C ASN A 151 10.54 8.01 6.22
N ALA A 152 11.66 8.47 5.66
CA ALA A 152 12.34 9.66 6.14
C ALA A 152 11.47 10.91 6.01
N LEU A 153 10.77 11.07 4.88
CA LEU A 153 9.85 12.20 4.64
C LEU A 153 8.68 12.20 5.63
N MET A 154 8.04 11.05 5.84
CA MET A 154 6.91 10.93 6.77
C MET A 154 7.34 11.21 8.21
N ASN A 155 8.55 10.79 8.61
CA ASN A 155 9.10 11.08 9.93
C ASN A 155 9.38 12.58 10.11
N ALA A 156 9.91 13.25 9.08
CA ALA A 156 10.12 14.70 9.11
C ALA A 156 8.80 15.46 9.25
N GLN A 157 7.78 15.09 8.45
CA GLN A 157 6.44 15.68 8.55
C GLN A 157 5.79 15.48 9.91
N ALA A 158 5.94 14.28 10.50
CA ALA A 158 5.43 14.00 11.84
C ALA A 158 6.14 14.84 12.90
N PHE A 159 7.47 14.98 12.81
CA PHE A 159 8.25 15.84 13.71
C PHE A 159 7.81 17.30 13.62
N ASP A 160 7.62 17.83 12.41
CA ASP A 160 7.15 19.20 12.19
C ASP A 160 5.72 19.42 12.71
N ALA A 161 4.83 18.44 12.52
CA ALA A 161 3.48 18.45 13.09
C ALA A 161 3.51 18.51 14.64
N HIS A 162 4.39 17.73 15.28
CA HIS A 162 4.55 17.79 16.73
C HIS A 162 5.16 19.10 17.21
N ALA A 163 6.17 19.64 16.51
CA ALA A 163 6.82 20.90 16.86
C ALA A 163 5.88 22.10 16.69
N SER A 164 5.02 22.08 15.67
CA SER A 164 3.99 23.11 15.45
C SER A 164 2.88 23.06 16.50
N ALA A 165 2.42 21.87 16.90
CA ALA A 165 1.46 21.71 17.99
C ALA A 165 2.01 22.24 19.32
N ALA A 166 3.26 21.88 19.69
CA ALA A 166 3.89 22.35 20.92
C ALA A 166 4.12 23.87 20.97
N ARG A 167 4.25 24.53 19.81
CA ARG A 167 4.33 25.99 19.71
C ARG A 167 2.97 26.69 19.81
N ALA A 168 1.88 26.00 19.49
CA ALA A 168 0.53 26.54 19.58
C ALA A 168 -0.03 26.50 21.02
N ASP A 169 0.52 25.64 21.87
CA ASP A 169 0.16 25.50 23.29
C ASP A 169 0.91 26.46 24.25
N LEU A 170 1.76 27.35 23.71
CA LEU A 170 2.52 28.39 24.44
C LEU A 170 1.94 29.79 24.19
#